data_AF-K1U7R3-F1
#
_entry.id   AF-K1U7R3-F1
#
_cell.length_a   1.000
_cell.length_b   1.000
_cell.length_c   1.000
_cell.angle_alpha   90.00
_cell.angle_beta   90.00
_cell.angle_gamma   90.00
#
_symmetry.space_group_name_H-M   'P 1'
#
loop_
_entity.id
_entity.type
_entity.pdbx_description
1 polymer ?
#
loop_
_entity_poly.entity_id
_entity_poly.type
_entity_poly.pdbx_seq_one_letter_code
_entity_poly.pdbx_strand_id
1 'polypeptide(L)'
;KGKKGDQLDFLFLLLPSVTIPERSFIRASYDGNKDVLAKACENAVRRLILGELTADQACHNIGTAAVAIVKRYMRTVQPPKSSLTLASAPGKTAPLVQTGRLRDSITYEVTGL
;
A
#
# COMPACT_ATOMS: atom_id res chain seq x y z
N LYS A 1 -7.89 -48.22 21.55
CA LYS A 1 -6.97 -47.10 21.86
C LYS A 1 -6.34 -46.62 20.55
N GLY A 2 -6.92 -45.61 19.91
CA GLY A 2 -6.46 -45.09 18.62
C GLY A 2 -5.16 -44.29 18.78
N LYS A 3 -4.15 -44.61 17.97
CA LYS A 3 -2.84 -43.97 17.99
C LYS A 3 -2.98 -42.49 17.61
N LYS A 4 -2.37 -41.60 18.42
CA LYS A 4 -2.20 -40.18 18.11
C LYS A 4 -1.47 -40.09 16.76
N GLY A 5 -2.14 -39.54 15.75
CA GLY A 5 -1.53 -39.30 14.45
C GLY A 5 -0.38 -38.31 14.58
N ASP A 6 0.75 -38.65 13.96
CA ASP A 6 1.91 -37.77 13.87
C ASP A 6 1.48 -36.39 13.35
N GLN A 7 1.72 -35.35 14.15
CA GLN A 7 1.56 -33.96 13.72
C GLN A 7 2.67 -33.64 12.73
N LEU A 8 2.31 -33.63 11.44
CA LEU A 8 3.20 -33.20 10.36
C LEU A 8 3.14 -31.68 10.25
N ASP A 9 4.27 -31.01 10.50
CA ASP A 9 4.44 -29.57 10.24
C ASP A 9 4.99 -29.37 8.83
N PHE A 10 4.14 -28.92 7.91
CA PHE A 10 4.55 -28.57 6.55
C PHE A 10 5.29 -27.23 6.54
N LEU A 11 6.61 -27.26 6.26
CA LEU A 11 7.44 -26.06 6.20
C LEU A 11 7.35 -25.33 4.85
N PHE A 12 7.35 -26.05 3.73
CA PHE A 12 7.22 -25.48 2.38
C PHE A 12 6.70 -26.51 1.36
N LEU A 13 6.16 -26.03 0.24
CA LEU A 13 5.67 -26.83 -0.88
C LEU A 13 6.50 -26.53 -2.14
N LEU A 14 7.10 -27.57 -2.72
CA LEU A 14 7.81 -27.49 -4.00
C LEU A 14 6.83 -27.64 -5.16
N LEU A 15 6.71 -26.61 -5.99
CA LEU A 15 5.94 -26.62 -7.22
C LEU A 15 6.89 -26.41 -8.41
N PRO A 16 6.68 -27.08 -9.56
CA PRO A 16 7.52 -26.90 -10.76
C PRO A 16 7.55 -25.45 -11.28
N SER A 17 6.48 -24.68 -11.04
CA SER A 17 6.39 -23.26 -11.38
C SER A 17 5.33 -22.58 -10.52
N VAL A 18 5.56 -21.29 -10.21
CA VAL A 18 4.61 -20.42 -9.51
C VAL A 18 4.55 -19.07 -10.21
N THR A 19 3.35 -18.60 -10.54
CA THR A 19 3.15 -17.23 -11.04
C THR A 19 2.92 -16.31 -9.86
N ILE A 20 3.92 -15.47 -9.55
CA ILE A 20 3.81 -14.47 -8.49
C ILE A 20 3.34 -13.16 -9.11
N PRO A 21 2.07 -12.74 -8.89
CA PRO A 21 1.58 -11.47 -9.41
C PRO A 21 2.32 -10.28 -8.78
N GLU A 22 2.45 -9.20 -9.55
CA GLU A 22 3.04 -7.97 -9.04
C GLU A 22 2.26 -7.38 -7.85
N ARG A 23 2.99 -6.65 -6.99
CA ARG A 23 2.46 -5.99 -5.79
C ARG A 23 2.94 -4.54 -5.72
N SER A 24 2.82 -3.81 -6.83
CA SER A 24 3.39 -2.48 -7.05
C SER A 24 2.54 -1.34 -6.50
N PHE A 25 2.22 -1.35 -5.19
CA PHE A 25 1.27 -0.39 -4.61
C PHE A 25 1.68 1.08 -4.72
N ILE A 26 2.98 1.42 -4.71
CA ILE A 26 3.46 2.80 -4.90
C ILE A 26 3.28 3.22 -6.36
N ARG A 27 3.89 2.48 -7.29
CA ARG A 27 3.85 2.76 -8.74
C ARG A 27 2.43 2.79 -9.27
N ALA A 28 1.65 1.75 -8.98
CA ALA A 28 0.28 1.67 -9.48
C ALA A 28 -0.65 2.71 -8.84
N SER A 29 -0.38 3.15 -7.59
CA SER A 29 -1.08 4.30 -7.02
C SER A 29 -0.76 5.59 -7.75
N TYR A 30 0.51 5.81 -8.12
CA TYR A 30 0.94 6.99 -8.86
C TYR A 30 0.34 6.98 -10.28
N ASP A 31 0.51 5.89 -11.02
CA ASP A 31 0.05 5.77 -12.41
C ASP A 31 -1.46 6.03 -12.54
N GLY A 32 -2.25 5.57 -11.58
CA GLY A 32 -3.70 5.77 -11.54
C GLY A 32 -4.18 7.10 -10.93
N ASN A 33 -3.31 7.88 -10.28
CA ASN A 33 -3.72 9.10 -9.55
C ASN A 33 -2.80 10.31 -9.81
N LYS A 34 -1.91 10.25 -10.80
CA LYS A 34 -1.00 11.34 -11.17
C LYS A 34 -1.70 12.67 -11.40
N ASP A 35 -2.90 12.66 -11.99
CA ASP A 35 -3.67 13.88 -12.26
C ASP A 35 -4.23 14.49 -10.96
N VAL A 36 -4.57 13.64 -9.98
CA VAL A 36 -5.01 14.08 -8.65
C VAL A 36 -3.86 14.71 -7.89
N LEU A 37 -2.68 14.09 -7.96
CA LEU A 37 -1.47 14.64 -7.35
C LEU A 37 -1.05 15.96 -8.02
N ALA A 38 -1.12 16.04 -9.35
CA ALA A 38 -0.82 17.26 -10.10
C ALA A 38 -1.74 18.43 -9.68
N LYS A 39 -3.04 18.18 -9.52
CA LYS A 39 -4.00 19.17 -9.00
C LYS A 39 -3.68 19.60 -7.57
N ALA A 40 -3.22 18.68 -6.72
CA ALA A 40 -2.79 19.03 -5.36
C ALA A 40 -1.58 19.96 -5.38
N CYS A 41 -0.60 19.69 -6.26
CA CYS A 41 0.55 20.57 -6.47
C CYS A 41 0.14 21.95 -7.00
N GLU A 42 -0.72 22.00 -8.02
CA GLU A 42 -1.21 23.25 -8.60
C GLU A 42 -1.91 24.13 -7.54
N ASN A 43 -2.79 23.53 -6.74
CA ASN A 43 -3.47 24.23 -5.66
C ASN A 43 -2.49 24.74 -4.59
N ALA A 44 -1.49 23.94 -4.21
CA ALA A 44 -0.49 24.36 -3.23
C ALA A 44 0.34 25.55 -3.74
N VAL A 45 0.78 25.51 -5.01
CA VAL A 45 1.52 26.60 -5.66
C VAL A 45 0.66 27.86 -5.82
N ARG A 46 -0.60 27.71 -6.23
CA ARG A 46 -1.53 28.83 -6.35
C ARG A 46 -1.69 29.58 -5.02
N ARG A 47 -1.88 28.85 -3.93
CA ARG A 47 -2.04 29.42 -2.59
C ARG A 47 -0.75 30.06 -2.06
N LEU A 48 0.40 29.50 -2.41
CA LEU A 48 1.71 30.11 -2.15
C LEU A 48 1.84 31.47 -2.86
N ILE A 49 1.50 31.54 -4.16
CA ILE A 49 1.57 32.77 -4.95
C ILE A 49 0.61 33.85 -4.41
N LEU A 50 -0.57 33.44 -3.95
CA LEU A 50 -1.55 34.34 -3.32
C LEU A 50 -1.15 34.79 -1.90
N GLY A 51 -0.03 34.29 -1.36
CA GLY A 51 0.45 34.62 -0.02
C GLY A 51 -0.38 33.97 1.11
N GLU A 52 -1.22 32.99 0.79
CA GLU A 52 -2.05 32.29 1.78
C GLU A 52 -1.28 31.25 2.59
N LEU A 53 -0.14 30.78 2.08
CA LEU A 53 0.69 29.72 2.66
C LEU A 53 2.17 30.05 2.47
N THR A 54 3.03 29.53 3.37
CA THR A 54 4.48 29.53 3.16
C THR A 54 4.90 28.41 2.19
N ALA A 55 6.11 28.49 1.64
CA ALA A 55 6.66 27.44 0.78
C ALA A 55 6.75 26.09 1.51
N ASP A 56 7.15 26.13 2.78
CA ASP A 56 7.20 24.97 3.67
C ASP A 56 5.81 24.31 3.85
N GLN A 57 4.78 25.11 4.15
CA GLN A 57 3.40 24.62 4.25
C GLN A 57 2.89 24.04 2.93
N ALA A 58 3.24 24.65 1.80
CA ALA A 58 2.87 24.14 0.48
C ALA A 58 3.50 22.75 0.23
N CYS A 59 4.78 22.57 0.55
CA CYS A 59 5.48 21.27 0.44
C CYS A 59 4.85 20.20 1.35
N HIS A 60 4.54 20.54 2.60
CA HIS A 60 3.86 19.63 3.53
C HIS A 60 2.47 19.22 3.05
N ASN A 61 1.72 20.14 2.43
CA ASN A 61 0.40 19.85 1.86
C ASN A 61 0.51 18.84 0.70
N ILE A 62 1.50 19.00 -0.18
CA ILE A 62 1.74 18.08 -1.29
C ILE A 62 2.12 16.69 -0.76
N GLY A 63 3.05 16.61 0.19
CA GLY A 63 3.46 15.34 0.80
C GLY A 63 2.30 14.61 1.47
N THR A 64 1.45 15.35 2.19
CA THR A 64 0.25 14.81 2.82
C THR A 64 -0.75 14.25 1.79
N ALA A 65 -0.95 14.96 0.67
CA ALA A 65 -1.80 14.49 -0.42
C ALA A 65 -1.26 13.21 -1.06
N ALA A 66 0.06 13.13 -1.30
CA ALA A 66 0.70 11.94 -1.85
C ALA A 66 0.51 10.71 -0.94
N VAL A 67 0.74 10.86 0.38
CA VAL A 67 0.51 9.78 1.36
C VAL A 67 -0.95 9.33 1.35
N ALA A 68 -1.91 10.27 1.29
CA ALA A 68 -3.33 9.95 1.25
C ALA A 68 -3.71 9.15 0.00
N ILE A 69 -3.16 9.50 -1.17
CA ILE A 69 -3.36 8.78 -2.43
C ILE A 69 -2.88 7.34 -2.30
N VAL A 70 -1.65 7.11 -1.84
CA VAL A 70 -1.09 5.76 -1.65
C VAL A 70 -1.94 4.95 -0.67
N LYS A 71 -2.25 5.50 0.50
CA LYS A 71 -3.08 4.84 1.53
C LYS A 71 -4.49 4.52 1.02
N ARG A 72 -5.06 5.35 0.14
CA ARG A 72 -6.36 5.08 -0.50
C ARG A 72 -6.24 3.95 -1.52
N TYR A 73 -5.22 3.96 -2.38
CA TYR A 73 -4.98 2.91 -3.35
C TYR A 73 -4.75 1.54 -2.70
N MET A 74 -3.98 1.48 -1.60
CA MET A 74 -3.78 0.24 -0.85
C MET A 74 -5.09 -0.40 -0.33
N ARG A 75 -6.16 0.38 -0.15
CA ARG A 75 -7.49 -0.15 0.22
C ARG A 75 -8.24 -0.78 -0.96
N THR A 76 -7.94 -0.35 -2.19
CA THR A 76 -8.59 -0.87 -3.40
C THR A 76 -7.87 -2.09 -3.97
N VAL A 77 -6.58 -2.25 -3.65
CA VAL A 77 -5.76 -3.38 -4.09
C VAL A 77 -6.07 -4.64 -3.26
N GLN A 78 -6.86 -5.54 -3.84
CA GLN A 78 -7.13 -6.87 -3.29
C GLN A 78 -6.74 -7.95 -4.32
N PRO A 79 -5.44 -8.17 -4.56
CA PRO A 79 -5.03 -9.23 -5.46
C PRO A 79 -5.43 -10.58 -4.85
N PRO A 80 -5.97 -11.50 -5.65
CA PRO A 80 -6.47 -12.77 -5.14
C PRO A 80 -5.33 -13.53 -4.46
N LYS A 81 -5.62 -14.06 -3.27
CA LYS A 81 -4.75 -15.06 -2.64
C LYS A 81 -4.90 -16.38 -3.40
N SER A 82 -3.82 -17.16 -3.46
CA SER A 82 -3.92 -18.53 -3.99
C SER A 82 -4.89 -19.35 -3.15
N SER A 83 -5.55 -20.34 -3.77
CA SER A 83 -6.44 -21.28 -3.08
C SER A 83 -5.77 -21.94 -1.88
N LEU A 84 -4.48 -22.27 -2.02
CA LEU A 84 -3.66 -22.87 -0.97
C LEU A 84 -3.46 -21.93 0.23
N THR A 85 -3.20 -20.64 -0.03
CA THR A 85 -3.00 -19.62 1.03
C THR A 85 -4.31 -19.28 1.76
N LEU A 86 -5.45 -19.38 1.08
CA LEU A 86 -6.76 -19.20 1.72
C LEU A 86 -7.11 -20.39 2.63
N ALA A 87 -6.76 -21.61 2.21
CA ALA A 87 -6.96 -22.82 3.01
C ALA A 87 -6.10 -22.82 4.28
N SER A 88 -4.86 -22.33 4.21
CA SER A 88 -3.95 -22.28 5.36
C SER A 88 -4.18 -21.10 6.31
N ALA A 89 -4.85 -20.03 5.87
CA ALA A 89 -5.20 -18.88 6.70
C ALA A 89 -6.65 -18.41 6.45
N PRO A 90 -7.66 -19.18 6.94
CA PRO A 90 -9.06 -18.82 6.79
C PRO A 90 -9.36 -17.42 7.35
N GLY A 91 -10.12 -16.61 6.62
CA GLY A 91 -10.52 -15.26 7.05
C GLY A 91 -9.50 -14.14 6.78
N LYS A 92 -8.25 -14.45 6.40
CA LYS A 92 -7.27 -13.43 5.97
C LYS A 92 -7.32 -13.27 4.46
N THR A 93 -8.31 -12.57 3.92
CA THR A 93 -8.55 -12.48 2.47
C THR A 93 -7.83 -11.29 1.80
N ALA A 94 -7.47 -10.25 2.55
CA ALA A 94 -6.78 -9.06 2.04
C ALA A 94 -5.25 -9.14 2.26
N PRO A 95 -4.40 -9.23 1.21
CA PRO A 95 -2.95 -9.42 1.38
C PRO A 95 -2.22 -8.23 2.01
N LEU A 96 -2.71 -7.00 1.83
CA LEU A 96 -2.06 -5.76 2.28
C LEU A 96 -2.58 -5.24 3.63
N VAL A 97 -3.66 -5.82 4.16
CA VAL A 97 -4.33 -5.35 5.38
C VAL A 97 -4.40 -6.51 6.36
N GLN A 98 -3.30 -6.72 7.10
CA GLN A 98 -3.27 -7.66 8.22
C GLN A 98 -3.33 -6.92 9.57
N THR A 99 -2.40 -6.01 9.83
CA THR A 99 -2.34 -5.19 11.05
C THR A 99 -2.46 -3.70 10.78
N GLY A 100 -2.39 -3.28 9.52
CA GLY A 100 -2.29 -1.86 9.14
C GLY A 100 -0.86 -1.30 9.16
N ARG A 101 0.11 -1.99 9.78
CA ARG A 101 1.49 -1.50 9.96
C ARG A 101 2.13 -0.96 8.68
N LEU A 102 2.05 -1.69 7.57
CA LEU A 102 2.61 -1.26 6.28
C LEU A 102 1.95 0.02 5.76
N ARG A 103 0.62 0.10 5.86
CA ARG A 103 -0.13 1.29 5.45
C ARG A 103 0.27 2.48 6.32
N ASP A 104 0.36 2.27 7.62
CA ASP A 104 0.61 3.33 8.58
C ASP A 104 2.06 3.83 8.53
N SER A 105 3.01 2.99 8.09
CA SER A 105 4.41 3.40 7.84
C SER A 105 4.60 4.25 6.59
N ILE A 106 3.58 4.42 5.73
CA ILE A 106 3.69 5.32 4.56
C ILE A 106 3.65 6.76 5.05
N THR A 107 4.75 7.47 4.83
CA THR A 107 4.97 8.87 5.17
C THR A 107 5.70 9.61 4.03
N TYR A 108 5.89 10.91 4.20
CA TYR A 108 6.69 11.75 3.32
C TYR A 108 7.78 12.48 4.13
N GLU A 109 8.75 13.02 3.42
CA GLU A 109 9.81 13.86 3.96
C GLU A 109 9.94 15.12 3.09
N VAL A 110 10.22 16.25 3.72
CA VAL A 110 10.50 17.52 3.05
C VAL A 110 11.93 17.91 3.41
N THR A 111 12.79 18.07 2.41
CA THR A 111 14.22 18.37 2.59
C THR A 111 14.63 19.54 1.71
N GLY A 112 15.53 20.40 2.20
CA GLY A 112 16.17 21.45 1.39
C GLY A 112 15.36 22.73 1.21
N LEU A 113 14.50 23.06 2.18
CA LEU A 113 13.83 24.36 2.32
C LEU A 113 14.65 25.32 3.19
#